data_AF-A0A8H5C816-F1
#
_entry.id   AF-A0A8H5C816-F1
#
_cell.length_a   1.000
_cell.length_b   1.000
_cell.length_c   1.000
_cell.angle_alpha   90.00
_cell.angle_beta   90.00
_cell.angle_gamma   90.00
#
_symmetry.space_group_name_H-M   'P 1'
#
loop_
_entity.id
_entity.type
_entity.pdbx_description
1 polymer ?
#
loop_
_entity_poly.entity_id
_entity_poly.type
_entity_poly.pdbx_seq_one_letter_code
_entity_poly.pdbx_strand_id
1 'polypeptide(L)'
;MGENCVIDPDIGSDTVDKGLEPNPEQTASYISLFLFTFLDNVVWKAFRVAHLPAKELPPLADTDHIGWLKAQWFPYLEEHSSAFTGSGTSRNPPKRKQSMLWTLVWMFRWSWIWMSVGMVILALGNLGSPLA
;
A
#
# COMPACT_ATOMS: atom_id res chain seq x y z
N MET A 1 -15.09 -17.68 33.41
CA MET A 1 -15.66 -16.68 32.47
C MET A 1 -14.69 -16.51 31.33
N GLY A 2 -14.90 -17.20 30.22
CA GLY A 2 -14.14 -17.01 28.99
C GLY A 2 -14.88 -16.02 28.13
N GLU A 3 -14.32 -14.82 27.98
CA GLU A 3 -14.79 -13.87 26.98
C GLU A 3 -14.40 -14.43 25.62
N ASN A 4 -15.39 -14.96 24.91
CA ASN A 4 -15.26 -15.29 23.50
C ASN A 4 -15.03 -13.97 22.77
N CYS A 5 -13.77 -13.74 22.38
CA CYS A 5 -13.42 -12.74 21.40
C CYS A 5 -14.10 -13.18 20.09
N VAL A 6 -15.32 -12.70 19.87
CA VAL A 6 -15.97 -12.74 18.57
C VAL A 6 -15.06 -11.92 17.66
N ILE A 7 -14.28 -12.61 16.83
CA ILE A 7 -13.68 -12.01 15.65
C ILE A 7 -14.89 -11.62 14.80
N ASP A 8 -15.29 -10.35 14.87
CA ASP A 8 -16.28 -9.80 13.97
C ASP A 8 -15.81 -10.12 12.55
N PRO A 9 -16.62 -10.85 11.75
CA PRO A 9 -16.29 -11.07 10.37
C PRO A 9 -16.34 -9.71 9.70
N ASP A 10 -15.16 -9.20 9.34
CA ASP A 10 -14.90 -8.05 8.48
C ASP A 10 -16.18 -7.30 8.12
N ILE A 11 -16.56 -6.33 8.97
CA ILE A 11 -17.58 -5.34 8.65
C ILE A 11 -17.25 -4.84 7.25
N GLY A 12 -18.16 -5.16 6.36
CA GLY A 12 -17.98 -5.08 4.94
C GLY A 12 -17.40 -3.76 4.48
N SER A 13 -16.13 -3.78 4.06
CA SER A 13 -15.56 -2.68 3.27
C SER A 13 -16.24 -2.52 1.90
N ASP A 14 -17.18 -3.41 1.57
CA ASP A 14 -18.02 -3.41 0.37
C ASP A 14 -19.26 -2.50 0.47
N THR A 15 -19.55 -1.91 1.63
CA THR A 15 -20.76 -1.08 1.83
C THR A 15 -20.52 0.43 1.91
N VAL A 16 -19.28 0.89 2.11
CA VAL A 16 -19.00 2.34 2.31
C VAL A 16 -18.71 3.08 1.01
N ASP A 17 -18.25 2.41 -0.05
CA ASP A 17 -17.63 3.10 -1.18
C ASP A 17 -18.17 2.67 -2.54
N LYS A 18 -19.42 3.07 -2.82
CA LYS A 18 -19.96 3.03 -4.20
C LYS A 18 -20.41 4.40 -4.70
N GLY A 19 -20.01 5.46 -3.98
CA GLY A 19 -20.44 6.83 -4.26
C GLY A 19 -19.54 7.92 -3.68
N LEU A 20 -18.34 7.58 -3.22
CA LEU A 20 -17.35 8.58 -2.86
C LEU A 20 -16.72 9.10 -4.17
N GLU A 21 -16.48 10.41 -4.25
CA GLU A 21 -15.84 11.00 -5.43
C GLU A 21 -14.51 10.28 -5.72
N PRO A 22 -14.22 9.92 -6.98
CA PRO A 22 -13.01 9.17 -7.31
C PRO A 22 -11.78 9.93 -6.84
N ASN A 23 -10.81 9.22 -6.25
CA ASN A 23 -9.60 9.87 -5.77
C ASN A 23 -8.92 10.59 -6.96
N PRO A 24 -8.58 11.89 -6.82
CA PRO A 24 -7.88 12.64 -7.87
C PRO A 24 -6.60 11.95 -8.36
N GLU A 25 -5.96 11.12 -7.55
CA GLU A 25 -4.80 10.29 -7.94
C GLU A 25 -5.12 9.27 -9.02
N GLN A 26 -6.30 8.65 -8.97
CA GLN A 26 -6.72 7.61 -9.91
C GLN A 26 -7.20 8.20 -11.25
N THR A 27 -7.61 9.48 -11.24
CA THR A 27 -8.09 10.20 -12.44
C THR A 27 -7.01 11.08 -13.06
N ALA A 28 -5.87 11.23 -12.40
CA ALA A 28 -4.75 12.04 -12.88
C ALA A 28 -4.06 11.42 -14.10
N SER A 29 -3.52 12.26 -14.97
CA SER A 29 -2.61 11.81 -16.04
C SER A 29 -1.29 11.34 -15.44
N TYR A 30 -0.56 10.45 -16.15
CA TYR A 30 0.75 9.97 -15.68
C TYR A 30 1.73 11.10 -15.38
N ILE A 31 1.72 12.18 -16.16
CA ILE A 31 2.58 13.35 -15.93
C ILE A 31 2.18 14.04 -14.62
N SER A 32 0.89 14.19 -14.36
CA SER A 32 0.39 14.76 -13.10
C SER A 32 0.73 13.89 -11.89
N LEU A 33 0.74 12.56 -12.06
CA LEU A 33 1.14 11.61 -11.03
C LEU A 33 2.66 11.67 -10.75
N PHE A 34 3.49 11.82 -11.78
CA PHE A 34 4.95 11.98 -11.61
C PHE A 34 5.34 13.31 -10.95
N LEU A 35 4.66 14.41 -11.32
CA LEU A 35 4.94 15.74 -10.77
C LEU A 35 4.11 16.04 -9.50
N PHE A 36 3.29 15.11 -9.03
CA PHE A 36 2.37 15.27 -7.89
C PHE A 36 1.44 16.50 -8.00
N THR A 37 1.12 16.97 -9.22
CA THR A 37 0.34 18.20 -9.41
C THR A 37 -1.12 18.07 -8.99
N PHE A 38 -1.65 16.85 -8.90
CA PHE A 38 -2.99 16.61 -8.36
C PHE A 38 -3.10 17.05 -6.88
N LEU A 39 -1.99 17.00 -6.13
CA LEU A 39 -1.95 17.32 -4.70
C LEU A 39 -1.85 18.83 -4.43
N ASP A 40 -1.48 19.64 -5.42
CA ASP A 40 -1.32 21.09 -5.28
C ASP A 40 -2.57 21.76 -4.68
N ASN A 41 -3.76 21.33 -5.10
CA ASN A 41 -5.02 21.85 -4.57
C ASN A 41 -5.15 21.64 -3.05
N VAL A 42 -4.65 20.51 -2.54
CA VAL A 42 -4.65 20.19 -1.10
C VAL A 42 -3.58 21.01 -0.39
N VAL A 43 -2.39 21.14 -0.97
CA VAL A 43 -1.28 21.94 -0.40
C VAL A 43 -1.70 23.40 -0.24
N TRP A 44 -2.36 24.00 -1.24
CA TRP A 44 -2.87 25.37 -1.16
C TRP A 44 -3.99 25.55 -0.13
N LYS A 45 -4.79 24.53 0.15
CA LYS A 45 -5.78 24.55 1.23
C LYS A 45 -5.10 24.48 2.60
N ALA A 46 -4.16 23.55 2.76
CA ALA A 46 -3.37 23.39 3.98
C ALA A 46 -2.57 24.64 4.34
N PHE A 47 -2.01 25.34 3.34
CA PHE A 47 -1.26 26.58 3.57
C PHE A 47 -2.11 27.71 4.17
N ARG A 48 -3.42 27.74 3.91
CA ARG A 48 -4.31 28.81 4.36
C ARG A 48 -4.93 28.57 5.74
N VAL A 49 -4.86 27.36 6.28
CA VAL A 49 -5.55 26.97 7.51
C VAL A 49 -4.53 26.45 8.53
N ALA A 50 -4.68 26.85 9.79
CA ALA A 50 -3.76 26.43 10.86
C ALA A 50 -3.81 24.91 11.17
N HIS A 51 -4.95 24.28 10.91
CA HIS A 51 -5.13 22.82 10.99
C HIS A 51 -6.10 22.38 9.90
N LEU A 52 -5.71 21.41 9.09
CA LEU A 52 -6.60 20.88 8.05
C LEU A 52 -7.48 19.79 8.67
N PRO A 53 -8.82 19.93 8.69
CA PRO A 53 -9.69 18.91 9.24
C PRO A 53 -9.69 17.67 8.33
N ALA A 54 -9.74 16.47 8.91
CA ALA A 54 -9.62 15.20 8.17
C ALA A 54 -10.66 15.01 7.05
N LYS A 55 -11.83 15.67 7.16
CA LYS A 55 -12.90 15.68 6.15
C LYS A 55 -12.53 16.40 4.85
N GLU A 56 -11.49 17.23 4.85
CA GLU A 56 -11.04 17.99 3.67
C GLU A 56 -9.90 17.31 2.92
N LEU A 57 -9.39 16.21 3.47
CA LEU A 57 -8.46 15.33 2.77
C LEU A 57 -9.22 14.59 1.66
N PRO A 58 -8.56 14.35 0.52
CA PRO A 58 -9.13 13.49 -0.51
C PRO A 58 -9.42 12.10 0.08
N PRO A 59 -10.44 11.41 -0.45
CA PRO A 59 -10.72 10.04 -0.06
C PRO A 59 -9.50 9.16 -0.35
N LEU A 60 -9.28 8.17 0.52
CA LEU A 60 -8.18 7.22 0.37
C LEU A 60 -8.34 6.47 -0.96
N ALA A 61 -7.25 6.22 -1.68
CA ALA A 61 -7.29 5.46 -2.92
C ALA A 61 -7.89 4.07 -2.71
N ASP A 62 -8.65 3.57 -3.69
CA ASP A 62 -9.22 2.20 -3.66
C ASP A 62 -8.12 1.15 -3.53
N THR A 63 -6.94 1.42 -4.11
CA THR A 63 -5.77 0.54 -4.02
C THR A 63 -5.14 0.51 -2.64
N ASP A 64 -5.39 1.52 -1.81
CA ASP A 64 -4.84 1.64 -0.46
C ASP A 64 -5.83 1.19 0.61
N HIS A 65 -7.02 0.77 0.19
CA HIS A 65 -8.02 0.25 1.11
C HIS A 65 -7.56 -1.07 1.73
N ILE A 66 -7.73 -1.17 3.04
CA ILE A 66 -7.32 -2.34 3.83
C ILE A 66 -8.00 -3.60 3.30
N GLY A 67 -9.28 -3.53 2.89
CA GLY A 67 -9.98 -4.67 2.28
C GLY A 67 -9.30 -5.20 1.03
N TRP A 68 -8.91 -4.30 0.12
CA TRP A 68 -8.22 -4.66 -1.12
C TRP A 68 -6.80 -5.18 -0.84
N LEU A 69 -6.03 -4.50 0.02
CA LEU A 69 -4.70 -4.97 0.42
C LEU A 69 -4.75 -6.35 1.07
N LYS A 70 -5.75 -6.59 1.94
CA LYS A 70 -5.91 -7.89 2.58
C LYS A 70 -6.15 -8.98 1.54
N ALA A 71 -7.12 -8.78 0.66
CA ALA A 71 -7.43 -9.72 -0.40
C ALA A 71 -6.24 -9.99 -1.34
N GLN A 72 -5.45 -8.95 -1.64
CA GLN A 72 -4.32 -9.04 -2.56
C GLN A 72 -3.09 -9.73 -1.93
N TRP A 73 -2.73 -9.40 -0.69
CA TRP A 73 -1.43 -9.77 -0.11
C TRP A 73 -1.50 -10.93 0.91
N PHE A 74 -2.62 -11.11 1.62
CA PHE A 74 -2.74 -12.15 2.65
C PHE A 74 -2.66 -13.57 2.11
N PRO A 75 -3.24 -13.92 0.94
CA PRO A 75 -3.12 -15.28 0.40
C PRO A 75 -1.67 -15.70 0.17
N TYR A 76 -0.86 -14.78 -0.35
CA TYR A 76 0.57 -15.00 -0.45
C TYR A 76 1.14 -15.12 0.94
N LEU A 77 0.94 -14.13 1.83
CA LEU A 77 1.52 -14.10 3.17
C LEU A 77 1.25 -15.35 4.01
N GLU A 78 0.09 -15.98 3.86
CA GLU A 78 -0.25 -17.25 4.52
C GLU A 78 0.46 -18.46 3.91
N GLU A 79 0.66 -18.48 2.59
CA GLU A 79 1.41 -19.54 1.91
C GLU A 79 2.88 -19.61 2.35
N HIS A 80 3.46 -18.46 2.71
CA HIS A 80 4.88 -18.35 3.00
C HIS A 80 5.26 -17.89 4.41
N SER A 81 4.34 -17.31 5.18
CA SER A 81 4.57 -17.02 6.60
C SER A 81 4.01 -18.14 7.46
N SER A 82 4.88 -18.78 8.23
CA SER A 82 4.51 -19.85 9.16
C SER A 82 3.78 -19.35 10.43
N ALA A 83 3.26 -18.12 10.43
CA ALA A 83 2.72 -17.46 11.62
C ALA A 83 1.20 -17.45 11.68
N PHE A 84 0.50 -17.53 10.54
CA PHE A 84 -0.96 -17.63 10.53
C PHE A 84 -1.40 -19.10 10.49
N THR A 85 -1.36 -19.75 11.65
CA THR A 85 -2.12 -20.99 11.88
C THR A 85 -3.48 -20.60 12.48
N GLY A 86 -4.34 -20.00 11.65
CA GLY A 86 -5.73 -19.74 12.04
C GLY A 86 -6.53 -21.04 12.11
N SER A 87 -6.75 -21.55 13.33
CA SER A 87 -7.80 -22.47 13.83
C SER A 87 -8.30 -23.68 12.99
N GLY A 88 -7.62 -24.10 11.93
CA GLY A 88 -8.04 -25.22 11.09
C GLY A 88 -6.90 -26.21 10.86
N THR A 89 -7.07 -27.42 11.40
CA THR A 89 -6.15 -28.55 11.32
C THR A 89 -5.72 -28.89 9.88
N SER A 90 -4.57 -28.37 9.42
CA SER A 90 -3.88 -28.94 8.25
C SER A 90 -3.11 -30.20 8.67
N ARG A 91 -3.46 -31.35 8.09
CA ARG A 91 -2.90 -32.67 8.42
C ARG A 91 -1.45 -32.88 7.97
N ASN A 92 -0.87 -31.93 7.23
CA ASN A 92 0.51 -31.99 6.75
C ASN A 92 1.21 -30.65 7.02
N PRO A 93 2.16 -30.56 7.97
CA PRO A 93 2.90 -29.32 8.20
C PRO A 93 3.74 -28.97 6.96
N PRO A 94 3.69 -27.73 6.45
CA PRO A 94 4.54 -27.32 5.34
C PRO A 94 6.02 -27.42 5.76
N LYS A 95 6.84 -28.09 4.93
CA LYS A 95 8.27 -28.25 5.18
C LYS A 95 8.96 -26.87 5.20
N ARG A 96 9.44 -26.47 6.38
CA ARG A 96 10.28 -25.29 6.63
C ARG A 96 11.40 -25.14 5.60
N LYS A 97 11.49 -24.00 4.91
CA LYS A 97 12.77 -23.48 4.37
C LYS A 97 12.75 -22.03 3.84
N GLN A 98 12.11 -21.05 4.48
CA GLN A 98 12.35 -19.66 4.09
C GLN A 98 12.14 -18.67 5.24
N SER A 99 13.09 -17.75 5.38
CA SER A 99 13.02 -16.62 6.31
C SER A 99 11.88 -15.70 5.88
N MET A 100 11.05 -15.23 6.81
CA MET A 100 9.97 -14.27 6.51
C MET A 100 10.48 -13.04 5.76
N LEU A 101 11.70 -12.61 6.07
CA LEU A 101 12.36 -11.49 5.39
C LEU A 101 12.63 -11.79 3.92
N TRP A 102 12.99 -13.03 3.58
CA TRP A 102 13.22 -13.43 2.19
C TRP A 102 11.93 -13.33 1.38
N THR A 103 10.80 -13.74 1.96
CA THR A 103 9.56 -13.69 1.22
C THR A 103 9.02 -12.27 1.07
N LEU A 104 9.21 -11.41 2.08
CA LEU A 104 8.85 -10.00 1.97
C LEU A 104 9.64 -9.30 0.87
N VAL A 105 10.95 -9.55 0.79
CA VAL A 105 11.81 -9.01 -0.27
C VAL A 105 11.37 -9.51 -1.64
N TRP A 106 11.01 -10.79 -1.76
CA TRP A 106 10.50 -11.34 -3.03
C TRP A 106 9.12 -10.76 -3.41
N MET A 107 8.24 -10.49 -2.44
CA MET A 107 6.90 -9.93 -2.68
C MET A 107 6.97 -8.51 -3.23
N PHE A 108 7.81 -7.65 -2.64
CA PHE A 108 7.98 -6.26 -3.08
C PHE A 108 9.00 -6.09 -4.20
N ARG A 109 9.45 -7.17 -4.88
CA ARG A 109 10.56 -7.09 -5.85
C ARG A 109 10.40 -5.96 -6.88
N TRP A 110 9.16 -5.72 -7.33
CA TRP A 110 8.87 -4.69 -8.32
C TRP A 110 9.13 -3.28 -7.78
N SER A 111 8.71 -2.98 -6.55
CA SER A 111 9.00 -1.71 -5.89
C SER A 111 10.50 -1.47 -5.70
N TRP A 112 11.25 -2.53 -5.37
CA TRP A 112 12.69 -2.45 -5.16
C TRP A 112 13.43 -2.23 -6.48
N ILE A 113 12.98 -2.85 -7.56
CA ILE A 113 13.48 -2.61 -8.92
C ILE A 113 13.28 -1.13 -9.28
N TRP A 114 12.08 -0.58 -9.11
CA TRP A 114 11.81 0.83 -9.42
C TRP A 114 12.67 1.81 -8.59
N MET A 115 12.84 1.56 -7.29
CA MET A 115 13.70 2.39 -6.42
C MET A 115 15.18 2.32 -6.83
N SER A 116 15.69 1.12 -7.14
CA SER A 116 17.06 0.96 -7.64
C SER A 116 17.27 1.68 -8.97
N VAL A 117 16.29 1.60 -9.87
CA VAL A 117 16.33 2.29 -11.17
C VAL A 117 16.39 3.80 -10.97
N GLY A 118 15.55 4.37 -10.08
CA GLY A 118 15.60 5.80 -9.76
C GLY A 118 16.97 6.25 -9.24
N MET A 119 17.57 5.48 -8.33
CA MET A 119 18.92 5.79 -7.82
C MET A 119 20.00 5.73 -8.89
N VAL A 120 19.94 4.77 -9.81
CA VAL A 120 20.89 4.69 -10.92
C VAL A 120 20.74 5.88 -11.86
N ILE A 121 19.50 6.29 -12.18
CA ILE A 121 19.22 7.46 -13.02
C ILE A 121 19.80 8.73 -12.38
N LEU A 122 19.61 8.92 -11.06
CA LEU A 122 20.16 10.06 -10.34
C LEU A 122 21.69 10.06 -10.30
N ALA A 123 22.32 8.89 -10.10
CA ALA A 123 23.76 8.74 -10.14
C ALA A 123 24.35 9.07 -11.53
N LEU A 124 23.69 8.63 -12.59
CA LEU A 124 24.05 8.97 -13.97
C LEU A 124 23.90 10.47 -14.26
N GLY A 125 22.84 11.10 -13.73
CA GLY A 125 22.66 12.56 -13.82
C GLY A 125 23.78 13.34 -13.13
N ASN A 126 24.22 12.89 -11.95
CA ASN A 126 25.34 13.50 -11.22
C ASN A 126 26.72 13.21 -11.83
N LEU A 127 26.85 12.19 -12.68
CA LEU A 127 28.06 11.98 -13.49
C LEU A 127 28.12 12.95 -14.68
N GLY A 128 26.97 13.49 -15.11
CA GLY A 128 26.87 14.50 -16.16
C GLY A 128 27.19 15.93 -15.70
N SER A 129 26.97 16.26 -14.43
CA SER A 129 27.24 17.60 -13.89
C SER A 129 28.73 18.01 -13.83
N PRO A 130 29.72 17.11 -13.65
CA PRO A 130 31.14 17.47 -13.79
C PRO A 130 31.66 17.46 -15.24
N LEU A 131 30.79 17.34 -16.26
CA LEU A 131 31.15 17.35 -17.69
C LEU A 131 30.69 18.63 -18.43
N ALA A 132 30.12 19.61 -17.72
CA ALA A 132 29.70 20.93 -18.21
C ALA A 132 30.42 22.06 -17.49
#